data_AF-A0A919SXG9-F1
#
_entry.id   AF-A0A919SXG9-F1
#
_cell.length_a   1.000
_cell.length_b   1.000
_cell.length_c   1.000
_cell.angle_alpha   90.00
_cell.angle_beta   90.00
_cell.angle_gamma   90.00
#
_symmetry.space_group_name_H-M   'P 1'
#
loop_
_entity.id
_entity.type
_entity.pdbx_description
1 polymer ?
#
loop_
_entity_poly.entity_id
_entity_poly.type
_entity_poly.pdbx_seq_one_letter_code
_entity_poly.pdbx_strand_id
1 'polypeptide(L)'
;MTRRFALWQADLDGGLCAVPEESLEALAGRERISFVLEHQEPGGGRTRKVFETVLREDVEWQFTEIEWPGDVRAGVLVSVSWHAQKQEVVARTTPLEEPVRVDGVDFFHEYDPKVVTREFEAGKSNRGQVMFAVRRLGRIFPDGSAVLDEATLPAQTKSLGRGAKGTFFRDQAVEQLIREGYLTRVPGSVDAHGYPSYPAVEGQKEAEMLFYAPMLEEVPDPEDPDAQERRDHWVNGFVRKLPPGAQPSEKQLELHERAVESAQLDDSPLAPGYTFVKKHHRT
;
A
#
# COMPACT_ATOMS: atom_id res chain seq x y z
N MET A 1 -14.60 -15.96 -18.71
CA MET A 1 -13.19 -15.49 -18.78
C MET A 1 -13.07 -14.34 -17.81
N THR A 2 -11.93 -14.21 -17.13
CA THR A 2 -11.78 -13.28 -16.00
C THR A 2 -10.42 -12.60 -16.04
N ARG A 3 -10.40 -11.26 -16.00
CA ARG A 3 -9.21 -10.43 -15.78
C ARG A 3 -9.19 -10.00 -14.31
N ARG A 4 -8.06 -10.09 -13.63
CA ARG A 4 -7.87 -9.59 -12.25
C ARG A 4 -6.80 -8.51 -12.25
N PHE A 5 -7.08 -7.37 -11.64
CA PHE A 5 -6.15 -6.25 -11.54
C PHE A 5 -6.45 -5.39 -10.31
N ALA A 6 -5.48 -4.57 -9.91
CA ALA A 6 -5.64 -3.61 -8.82
C ALA A 6 -6.12 -2.25 -9.36
N LEU A 7 -7.04 -1.61 -8.64
CA LEU A 7 -7.50 -0.26 -8.94
C LEU A 7 -6.45 0.77 -8.53
N TRP A 8 -6.17 1.74 -9.40
CA TRP A 8 -5.38 2.92 -9.09
C TRP A 8 -6.28 4.07 -8.63
N GLN A 9 -5.73 5.11 -8.00
CA GLN A 9 -6.56 6.24 -7.57
C GLN A 9 -7.27 6.91 -8.76
N ALA A 10 -6.61 6.97 -9.92
CA ALA A 10 -7.21 7.48 -11.16
C ALA A 10 -8.42 6.65 -11.63
N ASP A 11 -8.44 5.34 -11.38
CA ASP A 11 -9.58 4.49 -11.71
C ASP A 11 -10.79 4.79 -10.81
N LEU A 12 -10.52 5.05 -9.53
CA LEU A 12 -11.55 5.42 -8.55
C LEU A 12 -12.13 6.79 -8.86
N ASP A 13 -11.27 7.79 -9.06
CA ASP A 13 -11.67 9.17 -9.34
C ASP A 13 -12.40 9.31 -10.69
N GLY A 14 -11.95 8.54 -11.69
CA GLY A 14 -12.53 8.55 -13.04
C GLY A 14 -13.73 7.62 -13.22
N GLY A 15 -14.05 6.78 -12.23
CA GLY A 15 -15.06 5.74 -12.38
C GLY A 15 -14.74 4.77 -13.51
N LEU A 16 -13.49 4.32 -13.60
CA LEU A 16 -12.95 3.51 -14.68
C LEU A 16 -12.74 2.06 -14.25
N CYS A 17 -12.83 1.13 -15.19
CA CYS A 17 -12.52 -0.28 -14.98
C CYS A 17 -11.97 -0.91 -16.25
N ALA A 18 -10.78 -1.52 -16.17
CA ALA A 18 -10.13 -2.14 -17.32
C ALA A 18 -10.94 -3.33 -17.88
N VAL A 19 -11.00 -3.41 -19.20
CA VAL A 19 -11.77 -4.45 -19.91
C VAL A 19 -10.92 -5.71 -20.07
N PRO A 20 -11.45 -6.93 -19.87
CA PRO A 20 -10.74 -8.15 -20.25
C PRO A 20 -10.52 -8.16 -21.77
N GLU A 21 -9.26 -8.24 -22.23
CA GLU A 21 -8.90 -8.14 -23.65
C GLU A 21 -9.69 -9.14 -24.51
N GLU A 22 -9.91 -10.35 -23.99
CA GLU A 22 -10.63 -11.42 -24.66
C GLU A 22 -12.13 -11.14 -24.82
N SER A 23 -12.66 -10.15 -24.11
CA SER A 23 -14.06 -9.72 -24.20
C SER A 23 -14.27 -8.60 -25.21
N LEU A 24 -13.20 -7.98 -25.73
CA LEU A 24 -13.29 -6.82 -26.61
C LEU A 24 -14.04 -7.11 -27.89
N GLU A 25 -13.77 -8.24 -28.55
CA GLU A 25 -14.48 -8.61 -29.79
C GLU A 25 -15.99 -8.73 -29.59
N ALA A 26 -16.43 -9.22 -28.43
CA ALA A 26 -17.85 -9.41 -28.11
C ALA A 26 -18.55 -8.11 -27.68
N LEU A 27 -17.78 -7.16 -27.17
CA LEU A 27 -18.24 -5.87 -26.66
C LEU A 27 -18.12 -4.74 -27.68
N ALA A 28 -17.24 -4.88 -28.66
CA ALA A 28 -16.99 -3.89 -29.70
C ALA A 28 -18.28 -3.57 -30.48
N GLY A 29 -18.52 -2.27 -30.70
CA GLY A 29 -19.69 -1.78 -31.43
C GLY A 29 -20.98 -1.72 -30.61
N ARG A 30 -20.96 -2.09 -29.32
CA ARG A 30 -22.12 -1.89 -28.43
C ARG A 30 -22.16 -0.47 -27.92
N GLU A 31 -23.31 0.18 -28.06
CA GLU A 31 -23.54 1.53 -27.55
C GLU A 31 -23.64 1.56 -26.02
N ARG A 32 -24.19 0.50 -25.41
CA ARG A 32 -24.30 0.35 -23.96
C ARG A 32 -24.06 -1.08 -23.53
N ILE A 33 -23.44 -1.22 -22.36
CA ILE A 33 -23.06 -2.51 -21.76
C ILE A 33 -23.58 -2.51 -20.33
N SER A 34 -24.28 -3.58 -19.94
CA SER A 34 -24.68 -3.75 -18.55
C SER A 34 -23.46 -4.16 -17.73
N PHE A 35 -23.05 -3.31 -16.78
CA PHE A 35 -21.97 -3.56 -15.86
C PHE A 35 -22.53 -3.82 -14.47
N VAL A 36 -22.19 -4.96 -13.90
CA VAL A 36 -22.64 -5.40 -12.58
C VAL A 36 -21.44 -5.37 -11.65
N LEU A 37 -21.53 -4.55 -10.62
CA LEU A 37 -20.58 -4.59 -9.51
C LEU A 37 -21.17 -5.42 -8.38
N GLU A 38 -20.49 -6.52 -8.05
CA GLU A 38 -20.74 -7.28 -6.83
C GLU A 38 -19.65 -6.94 -5.80
N HIS A 39 -20.08 -6.39 -4.68
CA HIS A 39 -19.20 -5.93 -3.61
C HIS A 39 -19.74 -6.39 -2.26
N GLN A 40 -18.84 -6.75 -1.36
CA GLN A 40 -19.20 -7.10 0.01
C GLN A 40 -18.77 -5.95 0.92
N GLU A 41 -19.74 -5.27 1.51
CA GLU A 41 -19.52 -4.15 2.41
C GLU A 41 -18.87 -4.62 3.72
N PRO A 42 -18.10 -3.74 4.39
CA PRO A 42 -17.64 -3.98 5.75
C PRO A 42 -18.84 -4.31 6.66
N GLY A 43 -18.76 -5.41 7.41
CA GLY A 43 -19.88 -5.91 8.23
C GLY A 43 -20.80 -6.93 7.53
N GLY A 44 -20.46 -7.39 6.32
CA GLY A 44 -21.06 -8.58 5.71
C GLY A 44 -22.27 -8.34 4.81
N GLY A 45 -22.68 -7.07 4.62
CA GLY A 45 -23.66 -6.71 3.60
C GLY A 45 -23.14 -7.03 2.20
N ARG A 46 -23.97 -7.58 1.31
CA ARG A 46 -23.59 -7.75 -0.10
C ARG A 46 -24.37 -6.78 -0.96
N THR A 47 -23.64 -5.92 -1.65
CA THR A 47 -24.18 -4.92 -2.56
C THR A 47 -23.98 -5.38 -3.99
N ARG A 48 -25.08 -5.36 -4.77
CA ARG A 48 -25.07 -5.56 -6.21
C ARG A 48 -25.58 -4.29 -6.87
N LYS A 49 -24.67 -3.53 -7.50
CA LYS A 49 -25.03 -2.36 -8.31
C LYS A 49 -24.97 -2.71 -9.78
N VAL A 50 -25.90 -2.16 -10.56
CA VAL A 50 -25.93 -2.31 -12.02
C VAL A 50 -25.83 -0.94 -12.64
N PHE A 51 -24.94 -0.80 -13.61
CA PHE A 51 -24.67 0.42 -14.35
C PHE A 51 -24.88 0.13 -15.83
N GLU A 52 -25.34 1.14 -16.55
CA GLU A 52 -25.16 1.21 -17.99
C GLU A 52 -23.82 1.91 -18.21
N THR A 53 -22.86 1.21 -18.81
CA THR A 53 -21.53 1.76 -19.10
C THR A 53 -21.28 1.79 -20.61
N VAL A 54 -20.30 2.57 -21.01
CA VAL A 54 -19.79 2.62 -22.38
C VAL A 54 -18.35 2.13 -22.40
N LEU A 55 -17.98 1.55 -23.53
CA LEU A 55 -16.61 1.13 -23.80
C LEU A 55 -15.84 2.32 -24.38
N ARG A 56 -14.73 2.71 -23.76
CA ARG A 56 -13.86 3.78 -24.23
C ARG A 56 -12.42 3.29 -24.37
N GLU A 57 -11.78 3.69 -25.46
CA GLU A 57 -10.35 3.51 -25.65
C GLU A 57 -9.63 4.82 -25.29
N ASP A 58 -8.65 4.74 -24.40
CA ASP A 58 -7.67 5.80 -24.16
C ASP A 58 -6.26 5.21 -24.34
N VAL A 59 -5.57 4.85 -23.25
CA VAL A 59 -4.35 4.03 -23.31
C VAL A 59 -4.68 2.54 -23.41
N GLU A 60 -5.72 2.12 -22.69
CA GLU A 60 -6.31 0.78 -22.76
C GLU A 60 -7.83 0.90 -22.91
N TRP A 61 -8.48 -0.20 -23.27
CA TRP A 61 -9.95 -0.28 -23.28
C TRP A 61 -10.51 -0.37 -21.87
N GLN A 62 -11.47 0.51 -21.58
CA GLN A 62 -12.04 0.69 -20.24
C GLN A 62 -13.56 0.86 -20.29
N PHE A 63 -14.21 0.38 -19.25
CA PHE A 63 -15.57 0.79 -18.87
C PHE A 63 -15.49 2.10 -18.09
N THR A 64 -16.47 2.99 -18.28
CA THR A 64 -16.52 4.30 -17.64
C THR A 64 -17.81 4.49 -16.82
N GLU A 65 -17.90 5.59 -16.07
CA GLU A 65 -19.10 5.96 -15.29
C GLU A 65 -19.47 4.95 -14.20
N ILE A 66 -18.46 4.26 -13.66
CA ILE A 66 -18.63 3.31 -12.56
C ILE A 66 -18.57 4.06 -11.24
N GLU A 67 -19.62 3.93 -10.44
CA GLU A 67 -19.62 4.44 -9.07
C GLU A 67 -19.04 3.37 -8.13
N TRP A 68 -17.76 3.53 -7.78
CA TRP A 68 -17.11 2.66 -6.82
C TRP A 68 -17.68 2.84 -5.39
N PRO A 69 -17.81 1.76 -4.60
CA PRO A 69 -18.18 1.85 -3.18
C PRO A 69 -17.19 2.70 -2.39
N GLY A 70 -17.67 3.46 -1.41
CA GLY A 70 -16.86 4.46 -0.70
C GLY A 70 -15.74 3.89 0.17
N ASP A 71 -15.77 2.60 0.45
CA ASP A 71 -14.76 1.85 1.19
C ASP A 71 -13.70 1.21 0.26
N VAL A 72 -13.93 1.19 -1.06
CA VAL A 72 -12.92 0.72 -2.02
C VAL A 72 -11.79 1.73 -2.13
N ARG A 73 -10.55 1.26 -1.92
CA ARG A 73 -9.32 2.06 -1.94
C ARG A 73 -8.42 1.71 -3.11
N ALA A 74 -7.49 2.60 -3.43
CA ALA A 74 -6.44 2.30 -4.38
C ALA A 74 -5.63 1.08 -3.89
N GLY A 75 -5.39 0.15 -4.80
CA GLY A 75 -4.78 -1.16 -4.53
C GLY A 75 -5.78 -2.30 -4.43
N VAL A 76 -7.07 -2.05 -4.19
CA VAL A 76 -8.09 -3.14 -4.13
C VAL A 76 -8.11 -3.92 -5.45
N LEU A 77 -8.09 -5.25 -5.34
CA LEU A 77 -8.15 -6.18 -6.46
C LEU A 77 -9.60 -6.39 -6.90
N VAL A 78 -9.83 -6.22 -8.20
CA VAL A 78 -11.11 -6.46 -8.86
C VAL A 78 -10.95 -7.58 -9.88
N SER A 79 -11.89 -8.51 -9.85
CA SER A 79 -12.03 -9.56 -10.88
C SER A 79 -13.18 -9.21 -11.82
N VAL A 80 -12.86 -8.98 -13.09
CA VAL A 80 -13.82 -8.58 -14.13
C VAL A 80 -14.02 -9.71 -15.12
N SER A 81 -15.27 -10.02 -15.43
CA SER A 81 -15.63 -11.14 -16.30
C SER A 81 -16.80 -10.79 -17.22
N TRP A 82 -16.74 -11.24 -18.47
CA TRP A 82 -17.86 -11.15 -19.42
C TRP A 82 -18.75 -12.39 -19.33
N HIS A 83 -20.05 -12.18 -19.13
CA HIS A 83 -21.08 -13.21 -19.08
C HIS A 83 -21.93 -13.18 -20.36
N ALA A 84 -21.44 -13.82 -21.42
CA ALA A 84 -22.06 -13.79 -22.76
C ALA A 84 -23.55 -14.17 -22.78
N GLN A 85 -24.01 -15.14 -21.97
CA GLN A 85 -25.43 -15.53 -21.95
C GLN A 85 -26.35 -14.42 -21.44
N LYS A 86 -25.88 -13.67 -20.43
CA LYS A 86 -26.64 -12.58 -19.80
C LYS A 86 -26.34 -11.22 -20.42
N GLN A 87 -25.35 -11.16 -21.31
CA GLN A 87 -24.89 -9.94 -21.96
C GLN A 87 -24.46 -8.86 -20.94
N GLU A 88 -23.87 -9.30 -19.82
CA GLU A 88 -23.43 -8.43 -18.73
C GLU A 88 -21.94 -8.64 -18.43
N VAL A 89 -21.27 -7.56 -18.06
CA VAL A 89 -19.94 -7.57 -17.45
C VAL A 89 -20.13 -7.63 -15.95
N VAL A 90 -19.40 -8.50 -15.26
CA VAL A 90 -19.44 -8.60 -13.80
C VAL A 90 -18.07 -8.33 -13.22
N ALA A 91 -17.97 -7.28 -12.41
CA ALA A 91 -16.83 -6.95 -11.58
C ALA A 91 -17.10 -7.37 -10.13
N ARG A 92 -16.10 -8.01 -9.50
CA ARG A 92 -16.18 -8.50 -8.13
C ARG A 92 -14.99 -8.03 -7.31
N THR A 93 -15.27 -7.56 -6.10
CA THR A 93 -14.27 -7.43 -5.03
C THR A 93 -14.33 -8.67 -4.14
N THR A 94 -13.20 -9.09 -3.59
CA THR A 94 -13.14 -10.24 -2.67
C THR A 94 -12.78 -9.72 -1.29
N PRO A 95 -13.60 -9.95 -0.25
CA PRO A 95 -13.27 -9.52 1.10
C PRO A 95 -12.02 -10.26 1.61
N LEU A 96 -11.26 -9.61 2.49
CA LEU A 96 -10.25 -10.29 3.30
C LEU A 96 -10.95 -11.12 4.38
N GLU A 97 -10.33 -12.24 4.76
CA GLU A 97 -10.76 -13.01 5.94
C GLU A 97 -10.61 -12.16 7.21
N GLU A 98 -9.48 -11.45 7.31
CA GLU A 98 -9.15 -10.53 8.38
C GLU A 98 -8.83 -9.15 7.77
N PRO A 99 -9.65 -8.11 8.03
CA PRO A 99 -9.35 -6.77 7.55
C PRO A 99 -8.04 -6.24 8.14
N VAL A 100 -7.25 -5.56 7.30
CA VAL A 100 -5.92 -5.06 7.68
C VAL A 100 -5.84 -3.55 7.56
N ARG A 101 -5.05 -2.93 8.41
CA ARG A 101 -4.70 -1.52 8.36
C ARG A 101 -3.26 -1.38 7.90
N VAL A 102 -3.06 -0.74 6.75
CA VAL A 102 -1.74 -0.47 6.17
C VAL A 102 -1.40 1.01 6.36
N ASP A 103 -0.38 1.31 7.17
CA ASP A 103 0.04 2.68 7.51
C ASP A 103 -1.08 3.61 8.01
N GLY A 104 -2.08 3.04 8.68
CA GLY A 104 -3.26 3.76 9.17
C GLY A 104 -4.44 3.82 8.20
N VAL A 105 -4.38 3.12 7.06
CA VAL A 105 -5.49 3.02 6.10
C VAL A 105 -6.10 1.62 6.16
N ASP A 106 -7.40 1.53 6.39
CA ASP A 106 -8.12 0.26 6.48
C ASP A 106 -8.39 -0.33 5.10
N PHE A 107 -8.17 -1.64 4.96
CA PHE A 107 -8.45 -2.48 3.80
C PHE A 107 -9.32 -3.65 4.23
N PHE A 108 -10.49 -3.77 3.60
CA PHE A 108 -11.46 -4.84 3.85
C PHE A 108 -11.50 -5.88 2.74
N HIS A 109 -10.81 -5.64 1.63
CA HIS A 109 -10.79 -6.47 0.43
C HIS A 109 -9.36 -6.81 0.04
N GLU A 110 -9.21 -7.92 -0.67
CA GLU A 110 -7.93 -8.29 -1.27
C GLU A 110 -7.34 -7.11 -2.04
N TYR A 111 -6.05 -6.87 -1.88
CA TYR A 111 -5.35 -5.73 -2.44
C TYR A 111 -3.97 -6.12 -2.98
N ASP A 112 -3.41 -5.30 -3.88
CA ASP A 112 -2.02 -5.38 -4.32
C ASP A 112 -1.14 -4.44 -3.46
N PRO A 113 -0.25 -4.99 -2.60
CA PRO A 113 0.64 -4.19 -1.76
C PRO A 113 1.53 -3.23 -2.55
N LYS A 114 1.86 -3.52 -3.81
CA LYS A 114 2.68 -2.63 -4.64
C LYS A 114 1.91 -1.38 -5.01
N VAL A 115 0.64 -1.50 -5.37
CA VAL A 115 -0.20 -0.36 -5.72
C VAL A 115 -0.48 0.48 -4.47
N VAL A 116 -0.82 -0.15 -3.34
CA VAL A 116 -0.98 0.55 -2.05
C VAL A 116 0.30 1.33 -1.67
N THR A 117 1.47 0.77 -1.98
CA THR A 117 2.73 1.46 -1.73
C THR A 117 2.92 2.66 -2.66
N ARG A 118 2.65 2.52 -3.97
CA ARG A 118 2.82 3.59 -4.98
C ARG A 118 1.83 4.74 -4.87
N GLU A 119 0.59 4.42 -4.51
CA GLU A 119 -0.53 5.37 -4.40
C GLU A 119 -0.54 6.08 -3.04
N PHE A 120 0.58 6.00 -2.31
CA PHE A 120 0.78 6.77 -1.10
C PHE A 120 0.66 8.28 -1.35
N GLU A 121 -0.32 8.89 -0.69
CA GLU A 121 -0.46 10.33 -0.65
C GLU A 121 0.47 10.93 0.41
N ALA A 122 1.62 11.41 -0.06
CA ALA A 122 2.51 12.16 0.78
C ALA A 122 1.99 13.59 1.01
N GLY A 123 1.86 13.98 2.27
CA GLY A 123 1.72 15.40 2.63
C GLY A 123 2.94 16.22 2.18
N LYS A 124 2.79 17.55 2.12
CA LYS A 124 3.85 18.48 1.67
C LYS A 124 5.05 18.59 2.62
N SER A 125 5.02 17.92 3.77
CA SER A 125 6.08 17.96 4.77
C SER A 125 7.37 17.35 4.24
N ASN A 126 8.51 17.70 4.85
CA ASN A 126 9.80 17.14 4.45
C ASN A 126 9.82 15.61 4.54
N ARG A 127 9.21 15.08 5.61
CA ARG A 127 8.99 13.64 5.81
C ARG A 127 8.14 13.02 4.70
N GLY A 128 7.02 13.66 4.37
CA GLY A 128 6.13 13.21 3.31
C GLY A 128 6.87 13.11 1.97
N GLN A 129 7.67 14.12 1.62
CA GLN A 129 8.46 14.11 0.38
C GLN A 129 9.51 12.99 0.34
N VAL A 130 10.16 12.67 1.47
CA VAL A 130 11.09 11.53 1.54
C VAL A 130 10.33 10.21 1.37
N MET A 131 9.22 10.02 2.09
CA MET A 131 8.39 8.82 1.97
C MET A 131 7.83 8.66 0.55
N PHE A 132 7.41 9.76 -0.09
CA PHE A 132 6.98 9.77 -1.49
C PHE A 132 8.08 9.26 -2.41
N ALA A 133 9.31 9.78 -2.25
CA ALA A 133 10.44 9.36 -3.07
C ALA A 133 10.73 7.86 -2.89
N VAL A 134 10.78 7.37 -1.66
CA VAL A 134 11.04 5.94 -1.39
C VAL A 134 9.93 5.06 -1.95
N ARG A 135 8.66 5.38 -1.69
CA ARG A 135 7.51 4.54 -2.04
C ARG A 135 7.11 4.60 -3.51
N ARG A 136 7.32 5.72 -4.19
CA ARG A 136 6.87 5.92 -5.59
C ARG A 136 8.00 5.80 -6.61
N LEU A 137 9.22 6.14 -6.23
CA LEU A 137 10.39 6.14 -7.13
C LEU A 137 11.39 5.04 -6.79
N GLY A 138 11.30 4.47 -5.59
CA GLY A 138 12.06 3.28 -5.22
C GLY A 138 11.57 2.02 -5.93
N ARG A 139 12.38 0.96 -5.85
CA ARG A 139 11.97 -0.38 -6.23
C ARG A 139 11.03 -0.94 -5.16
N ILE A 140 9.89 -1.46 -5.59
CA ILE A 140 8.88 -2.04 -4.69
C ILE A 140 8.85 -3.55 -4.86
N PHE A 141 8.83 -4.25 -3.73
CA PHE A 141 8.78 -5.69 -3.64
C PHE A 141 7.34 -6.22 -3.56
N PRO A 142 7.12 -7.53 -3.75
CA PRO A 142 5.78 -8.13 -3.69
C PRO A 142 5.02 -7.91 -2.39
N ASP A 143 5.70 -7.74 -1.26
CA ASP A 143 5.08 -7.48 0.04
C ASP A 143 4.81 -5.99 0.31
N GLY A 144 5.01 -5.12 -0.68
CA GLY A 144 4.83 -3.67 -0.55
C GLY A 144 6.03 -2.95 0.09
N SER A 145 7.07 -3.67 0.54
CA SER A 145 8.31 -3.01 0.94
C SER A 145 8.98 -2.32 -0.24
N ALA A 146 9.72 -1.24 0.01
CA ALA A 146 10.35 -0.45 -1.03
C ALA A 146 11.78 -0.05 -0.65
N VAL A 147 12.64 0.11 -1.66
CA VAL A 147 14.03 0.55 -1.47
C VAL A 147 14.39 1.64 -2.46
N LEU A 148 15.14 2.61 -1.96
CA LEU A 148 15.72 3.69 -2.75
C LEU A 148 17.18 3.86 -2.37
N ASP A 149 18.07 4.05 -3.36
CA ASP A 149 19.45 4.48 -3.10
C ASP A 149 19.43 5.89 -2.48
N GLU A 150 19.94 6.01 -1.25
CA GLU A 150 19.92 7.26 -0.49
C GLU A 150 20.65 8.39 -1.25
N ALA A 151 21.67 8.05 -2.03
CA ALA A 151 22.43 9.02 -2.83
C ALA A 151 21.58 9.68 -3.93
N THR A 152 20.46 9.07 -4.33
CA THR A 152 19.54 9.61 -5.34
C THR A 152 18.48 10.54 -4.74
N LEU A 153 18.26 10.47 -3.43
CA LEU A 153 17.23 11.24 -2.73
C LEU A 153 17.30 12.76 -3.00
N PRO A 154 18.48 13.42 -3.06
CA PRO A 154 18.56 14.84 -3.42
C PRO A 154 17.92 15.21 -4.75
N ALA A 155 18.01 14.33 -5.75
CA ALA A 155 17.43 14.55 -7.06
C ALA A 155 15.91 14.37 -7.06
N GLN A 156 15.38 13.56 -6.13
CA GLN A 156 13.97 13.23 -6.02
C GLN A 156 13.19 14.18 -5.11
N THR A 157 13.86 14.83 -4.15
CA THR A 157 13.22 15.76 -3.19
C THR A 157 13.60 17.22 -3.45
N LYS A 158 13.61 17.66 -4.73
CA LYS A 158 14.01 19.03 -5.13
C LYS A 158 13.19 20.14 -4.46
N SER A 159 11.96 19.84 -4.07
CA SER A 159 11.04 20.75 -3.37
C SER A 159 11.47 21.08 -1.94
N LEU A 160 12.43 20.36 -1.34
CA LEU A 160 13.02 20.69 -0.03
C LEU A 160 14.02 21.86 -0.09
N GLY A 161 14.29 22.38 -1.29
CA GLY A 161 15.24 23.46 -1.52
C GLY A 161 16.61 22.98 -1.99
N ARG A 162 17.49 23.93 -2.31
CA ARG A 162 18.83 23.67 -2.87
C ARG A 162 19.93 23.97 -1.86
N GLY A 163 21.13 23.43 -2.11
CA GLY A 163 22.32 23.70 -1.32
C GLY A 163 22.26 23.13 0.10
N ALA A 164 22.99 23.76 1.01
CA ALA A 164 23.15 23.28 2.39
C ALA A 164 21.81 23.19 3.16
N LYS A 165 20.90 24.16 2.96
CA LYS A 165 19.60 24.19 3.64
C LYS A 165 18.69 23.02 3.23
N GLY A 166 18.61 22.74 1.92
CA GLY A 166 17.82 21.60 1.43
C GLY A 166 18.40 20.26 1.85
N THR A 167 19.73 20.16 1.91
CA THR A 167 20.42 18.98 2.44
C THR A 167 20.09 18.76 3.91
N PHE A 168 20.23 19.80 4.75
CA PHE A 168 19.89 19.74 6.16
C PHE A 168 18.45 19.24 6.43
N PHE A 169 17.46 19.79 5.72
CA PHE A 169 16.06 19.38 5.91
C PHE A 169 15.76 17.96 5.47
N ARG A 170 16.42 17.50 4.40
CA ARG A 170 16.30 16.12 3.92
C ARG A 170 16.91 15.16 4.93
N ASP A 171 18.14 15.42 5.35
CA ASP A 171 18.86 14.55 6.28
C ASP A 171 18.10 14.48 7.62
N GLN A 172 17.62 15.62 8.13
CA GLN A 172 16.76 15.65 9.32
C GLN A 172 15.48 14.82 9.15
N ALA A 173 14.84 14.88 7.98
CA ALA A 173 13.62 14.11 7.71
C ALA A 173 13.90 12.60 7.63
N VAL A 174 15.01 12.20 6.98
CA VAL A 174 15.46 10.80 6.94
C VAL A 174 15.75 10.28 8.36
N GLU A 175 16.54 11.02 9.14
CA GLU A 175 16.87 10.65 10.52
C GLU A 175 15.61 10.52 11.39
N GLN A 176 14.64 11.42 11.21
CA GLN A 176 13.38 11.34 11.92
C GLN A 176 12.58 10.10 11.53
N LEU A 177 12.46 9.80 10.22
CA LEU A 177 11.75 8.61 9.74
C LEU A 177 12.43 7.30 10.19
N ILE A 178 13.75 7.27 10.27
CA ILE A 178 14.48 6.12 10.81
C ILE A 178 14.23 5.98 12.32
N ARG A 179 14.32 7.08 13.06
CA ARG A 179 14.06 7.09 14.51
C ARG A 179 12.65 6.63 14.87
N GLU A 180 11.67 7.00 14.05
CA GLU A 180 10.27 6.63 14.21
C GLU A 180 9.94 5.24 13.61
N GLY A 181 10.91 4.58 12.97
CA GLY A 181 10.74 3.22 12.46
C GLY A 181 9.95 3.14 11.15
N TYR A 182 9.85 4.23 10.38
CA TYR A 182 9.28 4.21 9.02
C TYR A 182 10.31 3.81 7.96
N LEU A 183 11.57 4.13 8.20
CA LEU A 183 12.68 3.80 7.31
C LEU A 183 13.79 3.05 8.05
N THR A 184 14.63 2.36 7.31
CA THR A 184 15.83 1.71 7.82
C THR A 184 16.93 1.83 6.77
N ARG A 185 18.15 2.16 7.20
CA ARG A 185 19.31 2.08 6.31
C ARG A 185 19.78 0.63 6.22
N VAL A 186 19.92 0.13 5.01
CA VAL A 186 20.40 -1.23 4.74
C VAL A 186 21.45 -1.21 3.63
N PRO A 187 22.45 -2.11 3.66
CA PRO A 187 23.36 -2.27 2.54
C PRO A 187 22.62 -2.90 1.36
N GLY A 188 22.78 -2.31 0.18
CA GLY A 188 22.26 -2.82 -1.08
C GLY A 188 23.23 -2.57 -2.23
N SER A 189 22.74 -2.70 -3.45
CA SER A 189 23.52 -2.39 -4.64
C SER A 189 22.69 -1.70 -5.70
N VAL A 190 23.33 -0.95 -6.59
CA VAL A 190 22.73 -0.39 -7.79
C VAL A 190 23.36 -1.02 -9.03
N ASP A 191 22.54 -1.32 -10.01
CA ASP A 191 23.03 -1.79 -11.31
C ASP A 191 23.60 -0.64 -12.16
N ALA A 192 24.07 -0.97 -13.38
CA ALA A 192 24.62 0.01 -14.32
C ALA A 192 23.61 1.08 -14.77
N HIS A 193 22.31 0.86 -14.57
CA HIS A 193 21.23 1.78 -14.89
C HIS A 193 20.74 2.56 -13.66
N GLY A 194 21.34 2.33 -12.48
CA GLY A 194 20.94 2.95 -11.22
C GLY A 194 19.71 2.30 -10.57
N TYR A 195 19.32 1.10 -11.01
CA TYR A 195 18.21 0.38 -10.41
C TYR A 195 18.63 -0.24 -9.07
N PRO A 196 17.93 0.04 -7.96
CA PRO A 196 18.35 -0.43 -6.66
C PRO A 196 17.97 -1.90 -6.44
N SER A 197 18.84 -2.62 -5.74
CA SER A 197 18.66 -4.01 -5.32
C SER A 197 18.94 -4.16 -3.84
N TYR A 198 18.09 -4.95 -3.20
CA TYR A 198 18.24 -5.36 -1.82
C TYR A 198 17.76 -6.82 -1.69
N PRO A 199 18.57 -7.72 -1.09
CA PRO A 199 19.96 -7.52 -0.66
C PRO A 199 20.92 -7.12 -1.80
N ALA A 200 22.15 -6.71 -1.44
CA ALA A 200 23.19 -6.38 -2.41
C ALA A 200 23.48 -7.58 -3.33
N VAL A 201 23.66 -7.30 -4.63
CA VAL A 201 23.95 -8.30 -5.66
C VAL A 201 25.44 -8.26 -6.01
N GLU A 202 26.07 -9.43 -6.08
CA GLU A 202 27.49 -9.55 -6.43
C GLU A 202 27.79 -8.92 -7.80
N GLY A 203 28.88 -8.15 -7.87
CA GLY A 203 29.32 -7.46 -9.09
C GLY A 203 28.57 -6.15 -9.39
N GLN A 204 27.53 -5.79 -8.63
CA GLN A 204 26.90 -4.48 -8.69
C GLN A 204 27.61 -3.48 -7.78
N LYS A 205 27.38 -2.17 -8.01
CA LYS A 205 27.96 -1.11 -7.17
C LYS A 205 27.23 -1.09 -5.83
N GLU A 206 27.95 -1.28 -4.73
CA GLU A 206 27.38 -1.14 -3.39
C GLU A 206 26.85 0.28 -3.13
N ALA A 207 25.72 0.35 -2.43
CA ALA A 207 25.08 1.60 -2.05
C ALA A 207 24.32 1.45 -0.73
N GLU A 208 24.19 2.56 0.00
CA GLU A 208 23.34 2.63 1.18
C GLU A 208 21.88 2.88 0.74
N MET A 209 20.98 2.01 1.17
CA MET A 209 19.58 2.04 0.77
C MET A 209 18.70 2.51 1.91
N LEU A 210 17.73 3.37 1.58
CA LEU A 210 16.57 3.60 2.44
C LEU A 210 15.52 2.52 2.16
N PHE A 211 15.31 1.65 3.13
CA PHE A 211 14.32 0.59 3.10
C PHE A 211 13.06 1.00 3.87
N TYR A 212 11.92 0.95 3.20
CA TYR A 212 10.59 1.09 3.77
C TYR A 212 9.92 -0.29 3.84
N ALA A 213 9.26 -0.56 4.97
CA ALA A 213 8.34 -1.69 5.12
C ALA A 213 6.97 -1.15 5.56
N PRO A 214 5.87 -1.60 4.95
CA PRO A 214 4.54 -1.22 5.40
C PRO A 214 4.29 -1.62 6.86
N MET A 215 3.63 -0.73 7.59
CA MET A 215 3.09 -1.03 8.91
C MET A 215 1.75 -1.75 8.72
N LEU A 216 1.65 -2.98 9.20
CA LEU A 216 0.43 -3.79 9.16
C LEU A 216 -0.12 -3.90 10.57
N GLU A 217 -1.36 -3.48 10.74
CA GLU A 217 -2.15 -3.61 11.96
C GLU A 217 -3.44 -4.37 11.63
N GLU A 218 -3.99 -5.12 12.57
CA GLU A 218 -5.34 -5.65 12.41
C GLU A 218 -6.35 -4.52 12.61
N VAL A 219 -7.41 -4.50 11.79
CA VAL A 219 -8.51 -3.55 12.02
C VAL A 219 -9.31 -4.06 13.22
N PRO A 220 -9.52 -3.25 14.27
CA PRO A 220 -10.35 -3.66 15.40
C PRO A 220 -11.74 -4.06 14.92
N ASP A 221 -12.30 -5.12 15.51
CA ASP A 221 -13.67 -5.55 15.22
C ASP A 221 -14.64 -4.38 15.47
N PRO A 222 -15.47 -3.96 14.49
CA PRO A 222 -16.45 -2.90 14.70
C PRO A 222 -17.48 -3.21 15.80
N GLU A 223 -17.63 -4.48 16.23
CA GLU A 223 -18.45 -4.88 17.38
C GLU A 223 -17.73 -4.74 18.73
N ASP A 224 -16.43 -4.39 18.75
CA ASP A 224 -15.67 -4.10 19.96
C ASP A 224 -16.01 -2.68 20.48
N PRO A 225 -16.71 -2.55 21.63
CA PRO A 225 -17.12 -1.26 22.19
C PRO A 225 -15.93 -0.36 22.55
N ASP A 226 -14.72 -0.91 22.69
CA ASP A 226 -13.49 -0.16 23.03
C ASP A 226 -12.74 0.34 21.77
N ALA A 227 -13.25 0.10 20.55
CA ALA A 227 -12.62 0.53 19.31
C ALA A 227 -12.82 2.03 19.00
N GLN A 228 -13.88 2.65 19.53
CA GLN A 228 -14.26 4.03 19.21
C GLN A 228 -13.47 5.11 19.98
N GLU A 229 -12.94 4.79 21.17
CA GLU A 229 -12.10 5.70 21.96
C GLU A 229 -10.64 5.80 21.46
N ARG A 230 -10.20 4.89 20.57
CA ARG A 230 -8.83 4.83 20.03
C ARG A 230 -8.51 5.85 18.92
N ARG A 231 -9.36 6.86 18.70
CA ARG A 231 -9.25 7.82 17.58
C ARG A 231 -8.32 9.01 17.82
N ASP A 232 -7.70 9.13 18.99
CA ASP A 232 -6.76 10.21 19.29
C ASP A 232 -5.31 9.82 18.97
N HIS A 233 -4.79 10.31 17.84
CA HIS A 233 -3.38 10.61 17.44
C HIS A 233 -2.19 9.78 17.99
N TRP A 234 -2.44 8.60 18.54
CA TRP A 234 -1.46 7.70 19.11
C TRP A 234 -1.48 6.39 18.32
N VAL A 235 -0.39 6.10 17.62
CA VAL A 235 -0.15 4.78 17.03
C VAL A 235 0.28 3.86 18.17
N ASN A 236 -0.47 2.78 18.42
CA ASN A 236 -0.13 1.79 19.45
C ASN A 236 1.20 1.10 19.12
N GLY A 237 1.75 0.35 20.08
CA GLY A 237 2.90 -0.48 19.77
C GLY A 237 2.50 -1.58 18.79
N PHE A 238 3.32 -1.87 17.79
CA PHE A 238 2.99 -2.87 16.75
C PHE A 238 4.20 -3.69 16.33
N VAL A 239 3.94 -4.83 15.70
CA VAL A 239 4.96 -5.74 15.17
C VAL A 239 5.20 -5.42 13.69
N ARG A 240 6.45 -5.19 13.31
CA ARG A 240 6.88 -4.85 11.94
C ARG A 240 7.80 -5.93 11.41
N LYS A 241 7.65 -6.32 10.15
CA LYS A 241 8.62 -7.19 9.48
C LYS A 241 9.95 -6.46 9.31
N LEU A 242 11.03 -7.18 9.62
CA LEU A 242 12.39 -6.76 9.37
C LEU A 242 12.84 -7.16 7.96
N PRO A 243 13.86 -6.49 7.43
CA PRO A 243 14.52 -6.94 6.21
C PRO A 243 15.01 -8.41 6.33
N PRO A 244 15.01 -9.22 5.26
CA PRO A 244 15.46 -10.61 5.33
C PRO A 244 16.87 -10.74 5.92
N GLY A 245 17.02 -11.58 6.95
CA GLY A 245 18.28 -11.79 7.66
C GLY A 245 18.55 -10.79 8.80
N ALA A 246 17.75 -9.74 8.96
CA ALA A 246 17.83 -8.85 10.12
C ALA A 246 17.06 -9.46 11.31
N GLN A 247 17.61 -9.24 12.51
CA GLN A 247 17.02 -9.65 13.79
C GLN A 247 16.62 -8.42 14.60
N PRO A 248 15.55 -8.51 15.40
CA PRO A 248 15.19 -7.44 16.33
C PRO A 248 16.33 -7.24 17.33
N SER A 249 16.59 -5.98 17.71
CA SER A 249 17.55 -5.73 18.79
C SER A 249 16.99 -6.23 20.12
N GLU A 250 17.86 -6.56 21.08
CA GLU A 250 17.45 -6.97 22.44
C GLU A 250 16.47 -5.96 23.06
N LYS A 251 16.70 -4.66 22.82
CA LYS A 251 15.80 -3.60 23.26
C LYS A 251 14.40 -3.68 22.64
N GLN A 252 14.28 -4.06 21.36
CA GLN A 252 12.97 -4.27 20.71
C GLN A 252 12.28 -5.52 21.27
N LEU A 253 13.04 -6.57 21.62
CA LEU A 253 12.52 -7.78 22.26
C LEU A 253 11.99 -7.48 23.68
N GLU A 254 12.75 -6.75 24.50
CA GLU A 254 12.30 -6.33 25.83
C GLU A 254 11.05 -5.43 25.78
N LEU A 255 10.97 -4.55 24.77
CA LEU A 255 9.80 -3.70 24.56
C LEU A 255 8.57 -4.52 24.15
N HIS A 256 8.76 -5.57 23.33
CA HIS A 256 7.71 -6.51 22.98
C HIS A 256 7.21 -7.28 24.22
N GLU A 257 8.12 -7.86 25.00
CA GLU A 257 7.78 -8.59 26.23
C GLU A 257 6.98 -7.70 27.20
N ARG A 258 7.40 -6.45 27.41
CA ARG A 258 6.66 -5.50 28.24
C ARG A 258 5.30 -5.10 27.66
N ALA A 259 5.16 -5.06 26.33
CA ALA A 259 3.90 -4.75 25.69
C ALA A 259 2.90 -5.91 25.81
N VAL A 260 3.37 -7.15 25.74
CA VAL A 260 2.60 -8.36 26.04
C VAL A 260 2.19 -8.38 27.52
N GLU A 261 3.12 -8.16 28.46
CA GLU A 261 2.84 -8.12 29.91
C GLU A 261 1.82 -7.04 30.30
N SER A 262 1.75 -5.94 29.54
CA SER A 262 0.81 -4.85 29.77
C SER A 262 -0.50 -4.96 28.99
N ALA A 263 -0.77 -6.10 28.36
CA ALA A 263 -1.95 -6.37 27.53
C ALA A 263 -2.15 -5.37 26.39
N GLN A 264 -1.06 -4.77 25.89
CA GLN A 264 -1.07 -3.88 24.71
C GLN A 264 -0.89 -4.65 23.39
N LEU A 265 -0.52 -5.93 23.49
CA LEU A 265 -0.40 -6.89 22.40
C LEU A 265 -0.93 -8.25 22.87
N ASP A 266 -1.32 -9.10 21.93
CA ASP A 266 -1.61 -10.50 22.20
C ASP A 266 -0.36 -11.24 22.70
N ASP A 267 -0.57 -12.30 23.50
CA ASP A 267 0.47 -13.12 24.14
C ASP A 267 1.25 -14.02 23.17
N SER A 268 1.40 -13.57 21.92
CA SER A 268 2.13 -14.27 20.88
C SER A 268 3.60 -13.82 20.88
N PRO A 269 4.57 -14.76 20.89
CA PRO A 269 5.98 -14.40 20.80
C PRO A 269 6.29 -13.76 19.43
N LEU A 270 7.22 -12.80 19.43
CA LEU A 270 7.62 -12.08 18.23
C LEU A 270 8.18 -13.06 17.18
N ALA A 271 7.53 -13.13 16.01
CA ALA A 271 7.94 -14.05 14.95
C ALA A 271 9.38 -13.75 14.43
N PRO A 272 10.14 -14.76 13.99
CA PRO A 272 11.47 -14.56 13.41
C PRO A 272 11.44 -13.58 12.22
N GLY A 273 12.35 -12.62 12.21
CA GLY A 273 12.39 -11.58 11.17
C GLY A 273 11.33 -10.50 11.35
N TYR A 274 10.78 -10.32 12.55
CA TYR A 274 9.95 -9.19 12.91
C TYR A 274 10.60 -8.39 14.05
N THR A 275 10.09 -7.19 14.33
CA THR A 275 10.54 -6.28 15.39
C THR A 275 9.36 -5.53 15.97
N PHE A 276 9.45 -5.13 17.23
CA PHE A 276 8.38 -4.36 17.86
C PHE A 276 8.69 -2.86 17.83
N VAL A 277 7.74 -2.06 17.35
CA VAL A 277 7.82 -0.60 17.34
C VAL A 277 6.94 -0.08 18.45
N LYS A 278 7.50 0.72 19.37
CA LYS A 278 6.76 1.26 20.51
C LYS A 278 5.67 2.25 20.08
N LYS A 279 4.67 2.40 20.95
CA LYS A 279 3.63 3.43 20.85
C LYS A 279 4.23 4.81 20.61
N HIS A 280 3.72 5.53 19.61
CA HIS A 280 4.19 6.88 19.26
C HIS A 280 3.05 7.78 18.79
N HIS A 281 3.25 9.09 18.92
CA HIS A 281 2.25 10.09 18.55
C HIS A 281 2.41 10.52 17.09
N ARG A 282 1.30 10.62 16.35
CA ARG A 282 1.26 11.09 14.96
C ARG A 282 0.83 12.56 14.94
N THR A 283 1.77 13.45 14.62
CA THR A 283 1.52 14.88 14.35
C THR A 283 1.25 15.16 12.88
#